data_AF-A0A7K6XZS5-F1
#
_entry.id   AF-A0A7K6XZS5-F1
#
_cell.length_a   1.000
_cell.length_b   1.000
_cell.length_c   1.000
_cell.angle_alpha   90.00
_cell.angle_beta   90.00
_cell.angle_gamma   90.00
#
_symmetry.space_group_name_H-M   'P 1'
#
loop_
_entity.id
_entity.type
_entity.pdbx_description
1 polymer ?
#
loop_
_entity_poly.entity_id
_entity_poly.type
_entity_poly.pdbx_seq_one_letter_code
_entity_poly.pdbx_strand_id
1 'polypeptide(L)'
;MRCLGASPTPGEVQRHLQLHRIDRNAELDFSTFLNIMYRQMKQEEPEEEILRALAMIDRQRRGVIPVPELRAKLTRLGEKLSEEE
;
A
#
# COMPACT_ATOMS: atom_id res chain seq x y z
N MET A 1 -6.41 10.84 -0.34
CA MET A 1 -5.37 10.31 0.58
C MET A 1 -4.00 10.33 -0.10
N ARG A 2 -3.82 9.73 -1.29
CA ARG A 2 -2.56 9.78 -2.06
C ARG A 2 -1.98 11.18 -2.28
N CYS A 3 -2.82 12.14 -2.68
CA CYS A 3 -2.37 13.53 -2.86
C CYS A 3 -1.90 14.22 -1.58
N LEU A 4 -2.15 13.61 -0.41
CA LEU A 4 -1.73 14.09 0.91
C LEU A 4 -0.56 13.26 1.46
N GLY A 5 0.09 12.44 0.62
CA GLY A 5 1.26 11.64 0.99
C GLY A 5 0.97 10.28 1.61
N ALA A 6 -0.30 9.89 1.76
CA ALA A 6 -0.68 8.58 2.29
C ALA A 6 -1.20 7.65 1.17
N SER A 7 -0.74 6.41 1.12
CA SER A 7 -1.10 5.45 0.06
C SER A 7 -1.76 4.18 0.61
N PRO A 8 -2.97 4.29 1.21
CA PRO A 8 -3.67 3.14 1.76
C PRO A 8 -4.00 2.11 0.67
N THR A 9 -3.85 0.85 1.03
CA THR A 9 -4.35 -0.29 0.26
C THR A 9 -5.89 -0.28 0.20
N PRO A 10 -6.51 -0.94 -0.80
CA PRO A 10 -7.96 -1.06 -0.86
C PRO A 10 -8.59 -1.69 0.40
N GLY A 11 -7.87 -2.61 1.05
CA GLY A 11 -8.29 -3.25 2.29
C GLY A 11 -8.30 -2.27 3.48
N GLU A 12 -7.34 -1.36 3.56
CA GLU A 12 -7.29 -0.33 4.59
C GLU A 12 -8.38 0.71 4.41
N VAL A 13 -8.62 1.16 3.16
CA VAL A 13 -9.75 2.03 2.86
C VAL A 13 -11.07 1.39 3.29
N GLN A 14 -11.27 0.11 2.97
CA GLN A 14 -12.47 -0.63 3.40
C GLN A 14 -12.59 -0.70 4.93
N ARG A 15 -11.49 -0.91 5.63
CA ARG A 15 -11.45 -0.95 7.10
C ARG A 15 -11.86 0.39 7.71
N HIS A 16 -11.34 1.50 7.17
CA HIS A 16 -11.73 2.85 7.62
C HIS A 16 -13.22 3.10 7.44
N LEU A 17 -13.78 2.73 6.28
CA LEU A 17 -15.22 2.85 6.03
C LEU A 17 -16.04 2.02 7.04
N GLN A 18 -15.65 0.77 7.31
CA GLN A 18 -16.33 -0.08 8.28
C GLN A 18 -16.27 0.47 9.71
N LEU A 19 -15.10 0.94 10.15
CA LEU A 19 -14.91 1.51 11.49
C LEU A 19 -15.81 2.72 11.74
N HIS A 20 -16.04 3.52 10.70
CA HIS A 20 -16.90 4.70 10.75
C HIS A 20 -18.36 4.42 10.34
N ARG A 21 -18.71 3.15 10.03
CA ARG A 21 -20.04 2.73 9.55
C ARG A 21 -20.51 3.52 8.31
N ILE A 22 -19.59 3.75 7.38
CA ILE A 22 -19.82 4.49 6.16
C ILE A 22 -19.99 3.50 5.01
N ASP A 23 -21.08 3.64 4.26
CA ASP A 23 -21.29 2.87 3.04
C ASP A 23 -20.30 3.31 1.96
N ARG A 24 -19.91 2.39 1.06
CA ARG A 24 -18.93 2.68 0.00
C ARG A 24 -19.28 3.86 -0.90
N ASN A 25 -20.57 4.16 -1.04
CA ASN A 25 -21.08 5.23 -1.89
C ASN A 25 -21.59 6.43 -1.09
N ALA A 26 -21.42 6.43 0.23
CA ALA A 26 -21.83 7.54 1.07
C ALA A 26 -20.80 8.67 1.01
N GLU A 27 -21.27 9.90 1.19
CA GLU A 27 -20.41 11.07 1.34
C GLU A 27 -19.75 11.08 2.72
N LEU A 28 -18.52 11.56 2.78
CA LEU A 28 -17.72 11.72 3.98
C LEU A 28 -17.72 13.18 4.39
N ASP A 29 -18.09 13.47 5.64
CA ASP A 29 -17.84 14.79 6.20
C ASP A 29 -16.33 15.00 6.41
N PHE A 30 -15.91 16.27 6.40
CA PHE A 30 -14.51 16.63 6.48
C PHE A 30 -13.83 16.21 7.80
N SER A 31 -14.56 16.24 8.91
CA SER A 31 -14.02 15.85 10.22
C SER A 31 -13.72 14.36 10.30
N THR A 32 -14.59 13.54 9.69
CA THR A 32 -14.39 12.10 9.59
C THR A 32 -13.22 11.79 8.65
N PHE A 33 -13.10 12.49 7.53
CA PHE A 33 -11.94 12.37 6.64
C PHE A 33 -10.62 12.65 7.37
N LEU A 34 -10.54 13.71 8.17
CA LEU A 34 -9.34 14.05 8.94
C LEU A 34 -8.99 12.96 9.98
N ASN A 35 -9.99 12.40 10.65
CA ASN A 35 -9.77 11.29 11.58
C ASN A 35 -9.20 10.04 10.89
N ILE A 36 -9.73 9.71 9.71
CA ILE A 36 -9.24 8.60 8.89
C ILE A 36 -7.79 8.87 8.46
N MET A 37 -7.50 10.06 7.95
CA MET A 37 -6.15 10.46 7.54
C MET A 37 -5.15 10.38 8.70
N TYR A 38 -5.50 10.91 9.87
CA TYR A 38 -4.65 10.86 11.06
C TYR A 38 -4.30 9.43 11.47
N ARG A 39 -5.28 8.52 11.41
CA ARG A 39 -5.05 7.10 11.70
C ARG A 39 -4.19 6.43 10.65
N GLN A 40 -4.45 6.69 9.37
CA GLN A 40 -3.68 6.11 8.27
C GLN A 40 -2.20 6.53 8.34
N MET A 41 -1.93 7.81 8.54
CA MET A 41 -0.55 8.33 8.64
C MET A 41 0.24 7.77 9.82
N LYS A 42 -0.43 7.28 10.87
CA LYS A 42 0.21 6.62 12.01
C LYS A 42 0.47 5.14 11.79
N GLN A 43 -0.22 4.53 10.83
CA GLN A 43 -0.11 3.11 10.51
C GLN A 43 0.89 2.87 9.37
N GLU A 44 0.99 3.80 8.43
CA GLU A 44 1.94 3.71 7.34
C GLU A 44 3.37 3.88 7.87
N GLU A 45 4.16 2.82 7.73
CA GLU A 45 5.61 2.82 7.96
C GLU A 45 6.28 2.44 6.63
N PRO A 46 6.35 3.37 5.66
CA PRO A 46 6.72 3.03 4.28
C PRO A 46 8.12 2.42 4.18
N GLU A 47 9.07 2.87 4.98
CA GLU A 47 10.41 2.29 5.04
C GLU A 47 10.37 0.82 5.48
N GLU A 48 9.69 0.53 6.59
CA GLU A 48 9.56 -0.83 7.12
C GLU A 48 8.77 -1.74 6.17
N GLU A 49 7.74 -1.22 5.49
CA GLU A 49 6.98 -1.97 4.49
C GLU A 49 7.85 -2.33 3.28
N ILE A 50 8.64 -1.38 2.77
CA ILE A 50 9.58 -1.62 1.66
C ILE A 50 10.62 -2.66 2.08
N LEU A 51 11.19 -2.55 3.28
CA LEU A 51 12.18 -3.51 3.80
C LEU A 51 11.58 -4.90 3.98
N ARG A 52 10.36 -5.02 4.49
CA ARG A 52 9.63 -6.29 4.61
C ARG A 52 9.34 -6.90 3.24
N ALA A 53 8.91 -6.10 2.26
CA ALA A 53 8.69 -6.55 0.90
C ALA A 53 10.00 -7.04 0.27
N LEU A 54 11.10 -6.30 0.44
CA LEU A 54 12.44 -6.67 -0.02
C LEU A 54 12.87 -8.01 0.58
N ALA A 55 12.70 -8.19 1.90
CA ALA A 55 13.06 -9.43 2.60
C ALA A 55 12.21 -10.64 2.15
N MET A 56 10.95 -10.43 1.78
CA MET A 56 10.10 -11.48 1.20
C MET A 56 10.53 -11.84 -0.23
N ILE A 57 11.09 -10.88 -0.96
CA ILE A 57 11.60 -11.07 -2.31
C ILE A 57 12.97 -11.78 -2.26
N ASP A 58 13.95 -11.16 -1.61
CA ASP A 58 15.33 -11.61 -1.49
C ASP A 58 15.52 -12.59 -0.31
N ARG A 59 15.03 -13.82 -0.49
CA ARG A 59 15.15 -14.90 0.50
C ARG A 59 16.59 -15.23 0.89
N GLN A 60 17.55 -14.89 0.04
CA GLN A 60 18.97 -15.15 0.23
C GLN A 60 19.68 -14.01 1.00
N ARG A 61 18.97 -12.91 1.32
CA ARG A 61 19.53 -11.73 2.02
C ARG A 61 20.79 -11.17 1.35
N ARG A 62 20.79 -11.12 0.02
CA ARG A 62 21.83 -10.48 -0.81
C ARG A 62 21.79 -8.96 -0.72
N GLY A 63 20.67 -8.38 -0.30
CA GLY A 63 20.44 -6.93 -0.26
C GLY A 63 20.14 -6.31 -1.63
N VAL A 64 20.07 -7.13 -2.67
CA VAL A 64 19.78 -6.73 -4.05
C VAL A 64 18.85 -7.75 -4.71
N ILE A 65 17.98 -7.27 -5.60
CA ILE A 65 17.06 -8.11 -6.37
C ILE A 65 17.38 -7.93 -7.85
N PRO A 66 17.75 -8.99 -8.59
CA PRO A 66 17.91 -8.92 -10.03
C PRO A 66 16.60 -8.54 -10.72
N VAL A 67 16.67 -7.68 -11.75
CA VAL A 67 15.50 -7.24 -12.53
C VAL A 67 14.61 -8.42 -13.00
N PRO A 68 15.16 -9.55 -13.52
CA PRO A 68 14.32 -10.67 -13.93
C PRO A 68 13.53 -11.31 -12.78
N GLU A 69 14.10 -11.33 -11.57
CA GLU A 69 13.45 -11.89 -10.37
C GLU A 69 12.35 -10.96 -9.85
N LEU A 70 12.60 -9.66 -9.82
CA LEU A 70 11.61 -8.64 -9.47
C LEU A 70 10.42 -8.70 -10.43
N ARG A 71 10.68 -8.68 -11.73
CA ARG A 71 9.66 -8.77 -12.78
C ARG A 71 8.83 -10.04 -12.66
N ALA A 72 9.48 -11.19 -12.47
CA ALA A 72 8.78 -12.47 -12.30
C ALA A 72 7.87 -12.49 -11.06
N LYS A 73 8.21 -11.77 -9.98
CA LYS A 73 7.35 -11.64 -8.80
C LYS A 73 6.21 -10.65 -9.01
N LEU A 74 6.48 -9.49 -9.60
CA LEU A 74 5.45 -8.48 -9.91
C LEU A 74 4.40 -9.04 -10.89
N THR A 75 4.83 -9.79 -11.91
CA THR A 75 3.90 -10.49 -12.82
C THR A 75 3.05 -11.54 -12.12
N ARG A 76 3.58 -12.27 -11.12
CA ARG A 76 2.75 -13.21 -10.31
C ARG A 76 1.72 -12.50 -9.44
N LEU A 77 1.98 -11.26 -9.05
CA LEU A 77 1.04 -10.41 -8.31
C LEU A 77 0.00 -9.75 -9.23
N GLY A 78 0.10 -9.95 -10.54
CA GLY A 78 -0.84 -9.42 -11.54
C GLY A 78 -0.37 -8.13 -12.22
N GLU A 79 0.79 -7.61 -11.85
CA GLU A 79 1.37 -6.41 -12.46
C GLU A 79 2.12 -6.76 -13.75
N LYS A 80 1.68 -6.18 -14.87
CA LYS A 80 2.37 -6.34 -16.16
C LYS A 80 3.28 -5.16 -16.38
N LEU A 81 4.58 -5.40 -16.30
CA LEU A 81 5.62 -4.42 -16.61
C LEU A 81 6.03 -4.55 -18.08
N SER A 82 6.19 -3.43 -18.75
CA SER A 82 6.95 -3.37 -20.02
C SER A 82 8.43 -3.64 -19.78
N GLU A 83 9.24 -3.74 -20.85
CA GLU A 83 10.70 -3.90 -20.69
C GLU A 83 11.38 -2.61 -20.19
N GLU A 84 10.70 -1.48 -20.31
CA GLU A 84 11.18 -0.15 -19.90
C GLU A 84 10.82 0.18 -18.44
N GLU A 85 9.83 -0.52 -17.87
CA GLU A 85 9.35 -0.43 -16.48
C GLU A 85 10.01 -1.48 -15.56
#